data_AF-A0A350C026-F1
#
_entry.id   AF-A0A350C026-F1
#
_cell.length_a   1.000
_cell.length_b   1.000
_cell.length_c   1.000
_cell.angle_alpha   90.00
_cell.angle_beta   90.00
_cell.angle_gamma   90.00
#
_symmetry.space_group_name_H-M   'P 1'
#
loop_
_entity.id
_entity.type
_entity.pdbx_description
1 polymer ?
#
loop_
_entity_poly.entity_id
_entity_poly.type
_entity_poly.pdbx_seq_one_letter_code
_entity_poly.pdbx_strand_id
1 'polypeptide(L)'
;VSCEKDEDGKVTVVHCTYDPETKVGSGFTGRKVKGTIHWVPANEAVTATVRLYENLVDEEKGVYNKEDGSLNLNPNSLTVIEHAKLEPALLHVKPYDSFQFVRSGYFTVDSHDSKEDAPVFNRIVSLKSSFKLPKK
;
A
#
# COMPACT_ATOMS: atom_id res chain seq x y z
N VAL A 1 0.56 12.44 22.26
CA VAL A 1 0.85 11.43 21.22
C VAL A 1 2.21 10.86 21.53
N SER A 2 2.32 9.54 21.68
CA SER A 2 3.55 8.80 21.97
C SER A 2 3.65 7.59 21.04
N CYS A 3 4.80 6.91 21.03
CA CYS A 3 4.97 5.68 20.27
C CYS A 3 5.82 4.67 21.06
N GLU A 4 5.55 3.40 20.86
CA GLU A 4 6.38 2.29 21.33
C GLU A 4 7.35 1.85 20.24
N LYS A 5 8.50 1.32 20.66
CA LYS A 5 9.55 0.83 19.77
C LYS A 5 10.08 -0.50 20.29
N ASP A 6 10.52 -1.36 19.37
CA ASP A 6 11.27 -2.58 19.71
C ASP A 6 12.75 -2.27 20.05
N GLU A 7 13.51 -3.33 20.33
CA GLU A 7 14.94 -3.25 20.71
C GLU A 7 15.81 -2.63 19.61
N ASP A 8 15.42 -2.77 18.34
CA ASP A 8 16.10 -2.20 17.18
C ASP A 8 15.64 -0.76 16.87
N GLY A 9 14.72 -0.21 17.68
CA GLY A 9 14.20 1.14 17.54
C GLY A 9 13.11 1.30 16.46
N LYS A 10 12.59 0.21 15.90
CA LYS A 10 11.47 0.24 14.95
C LYS A 10 10.16 0.48 15.70
N VAL A 11 9.34 1.39 15.17
CA VAL A 11 8.05 1.77 15.78
C VAL A 11 7.04 0.64 15.63
N THR A 12 6.44 0.22 16.74
CA THR A 12 5.47 -0.88 16.81
C THR A 12 4.04 -0.41 17.07
N VAL A 13 3.87 0.63 17.88
CA VAL A 13 2.56 1.21 18.24
C VAL A 13 2.63 2.73 18.24
N VAL A 14 1.58 3.39 17.76
CA VAL A 14 1.41 4.85 17.85
C VAL A 14 0.16 5.16 18.65
N HIS A 15 0.32 5.86 19.76
CA HIS A 15 -0.76 6.25 20.67
C HIS A 15 -1.28 7.64 20.32
N CYS A 16 -2.53 7.70 19.88
CA CYS A 16 -3.20 8.91 19.42
C CYS A 16 -4.49 9.18 20.22
N THR A 17 -4.95 10.42 20.17
CA THR A 17 -6.30 10.81 20.62
C THR A 17 -7.14 11.18 19.41
N TYR A 18 -8.44 10.91 19.49
CA TYR A 18 -9.43 11.33 18.52
C TYR A 18 -10.16 12.57 19.03
N ASP A 19 -10.49 13.48 18.12
CA ASP A 19 -11.26 14.69 18.42
C ASP A 19 -12.69 14.54 17.89
N PRO A 20 -13.69 14.32 18.78
CA PRO A 20 -15.08 14.10 18.38
C PRO A 20 -15.70 15.23 17.56
N GLU A 21 -15.27 16.47 17.77
CA GLU A 21 -15.81 17.62 17.06
C GLU A 21 -15.42 17.62 15.58
N THR A 22 -14.36 16.89 15.20
CA THR A 22 -13.86 16.83 13.83
C THR A 22 -14.56 15.82 12.93
N LYS A 23 -15.59 15.12 13.44
CA LYS A 23 -16.37 14.16 12.66
C LYS A 23 -16.93 14.82 11.39
N VAL A 24 -16.81 14.13 10.24
CA VAL A 24 -17.31 14.63 8.95
C VAL A 24 -18.78 15.06 9.08
N GLY A 25 -19.08 16.25 8.55
CA GLY A 25 -20.41 16.85 8.62
C GLY A 25 -20.67 17.73 9.87
N SER A 26 -19.73 17.82 10.81
CA SER A 26 -19.89 18.67 12.01
C SER A 26 -19.76 20.18 11.75
N GLY A 27 -19.20 20.58 10.60
CA GLY A 27 -18.92 21.99 10.30
C GLY A 27 -17.73 22.57 11.09
N PHE A 28 -16.88 21.73 11.68
CA PHE A 28 -15.74 22.17 12.50
C PHE A 28 -14.71 23.01 11.70
N THR A 29 -14.39 24.20 12.22
CA THR A 29 -13.43 25.15 11.61
C THR A 29 -12.28 25.54 12.55
N GLY A 30 -12.24 24.99 13.77
CA GLY A 30 -11.33 25.45 14.84
C GLY A 30 -9.83 25.24 14.58
N ARG A 31 -9.45 24.35 13.66
CA ARG A 31 -8.06 24.18 13.22
C ARG A 31 -7.96 23.58 11.82
N LYS A 32 -6.88 23.90 11.12
CA LYS A 32 -6.57 23.37 9.79
C LYS A 32 -5.77 22.07 9.87
N VAL A 33 -6.32 20.98 9.37
CA VAL A 33 -5.62 19.69 9.20
C VAL A 33 -4.84 19.71 7.89
N LYS A 34 -3.54 19.34 7.95
CA LYS A 34 -2.61 19.46 6.79
C LYS A 34 -2.68 18.29 5.81
N GLY A 35 -3.30 17.18 6.18
CA GLY A 35 -3.37 16.00 5.33
C GLY A 35 -4.25 14.91 5.93
N THR A 36 -4.58 13.94 5.08
CA THR A 36 -5.38 12.76 5.44
C THR A 36 -4.62 11.51 5.04
N ILE A 37 -4.78 10.46 5.85
CA ILE A 37 -4.24 9.12 5.60
C ILE A 37 -5.41 8.14 5.51
N HIS A 38 -5.21 7.04 4.79
CA HIS A 38 -6.11 5.89 4.90
C HIS A 38 -5.79 5.11 6.18
N TRP A 39 -6.76 4.36 6.68
CA TRP A 39 -6.63 3.46 7.83
C TRP A 39 -7.66 2.35 7.68
N VAL A 40 -7.47 1.23 8.39
CA VAL A 40 -8.44 0.14 8.51
C VAL A 40 -8.62 -0.20 10.00
N PRO A 41 -9.84 -0.55 10.46
CA PRO A 41 -10.07 -0.94 11.84
C PRO A 41 -9.39 -2.28 12.16
N ALA A 42 -8.49 -2.30 13.16
CA ALA A 42 -7.67 -3.48 13.46
C ALA A 42 -8.48 -4.77 13.75
N ASN A 43 -9.65 -4.64 14.38
CA ASN A 43 -10.49 -5.77 14.78
C ASN A 43 -11.29 -6.39 13.63
N GLU A 44 -11.50 -5.64 12.54
CA GLU A 44 -12.31 -6.07 11.40
C GLU A 44 -11.45 -6.24 10.14
N ALA A 45 -10.22 -5.73 10.15
CA ALA A 45 -9.33 -5.78 9.01
C ALA A 45 -9.06 -7.21 8.54
N VAL A 46 -9.23 -7.43 7.25
CA VAL A 46 -8.91 -8.71 6.61
C VAL A 46 -7.43 -8.73 6.22
N THR A 47 -6.83 -9.92 6.25
CA THR A 47 -5.43 -10.10 5.88
C THR A 47 -5.35 -10.67 4.47
N ALA A 48 -4.53 -10.09 3.62
CA ALA A 48 -4.38 -10.50 2.23
C ALA A 48 -2.93 -10.40 1.77
N THR A 49 -2.60 -11.14 0.71
CA THR A 49 -1.34 -10.96 0.00
C THR A 49 -1.50 -9.84 -1.03
N VAL A 50 -0.57 -8.89 -1.05
CA VAL A 50 -0.52 -7.81 -2.03
C VAL A 50 0.81 -7.86 -2.77
N ARG A 51 0.75 -7.94 -4.10
CA ARG A 51 1.89 -7.95 -5.00
C ARG A 51 2.07 -6.57 -5.62
N LEU A 52 3.18 -5.93 -5.29
CA LEU A 52 3.56 -4.64 -5.82
C LEU A 52 4.48 -4.87 -7.02
N TYR A 53 3.89 -4.84 -8.22
CA TYR A 53 4.66 -4.90 -9.46
C TYR A 53 5.25 -3.52 -9.79
N GLU A 54 6.48 -3.54 -10.28
CA GLU A 54 7.21 -2.43 -10.90
C GLU A 54 7.72 -2.89 -12.27
N ASN A 55 8.40 -2.00 -13.00
CA ASN A 55 9.03 -2.34 -14.27
C ASN A 55 9.93 -3.57 -14.14
N LEU A 56 9.79 -4.53 -15.06
CA LEU A 56 10.58 -5.76 -15.08
C LEU A 56 12.07 -5.49 -15.33
N VAL A 57 12.36 -4.45 -16.11
CA VAL A 57 13.71 -4.02 -16.47
C VAL A 57 14.06 -2.78 -15.67
N ASP A 58 15.33 -2.72 -15.24
CA ASP A 58 15.92 -1.53 -14.66
C ASP A 58 16.16 -0.48 -15.76
N GLU A 59 15.28 0.51 -15.84
CA GLU A 59 15.31 1.55 -16.88
C GLU A 59 16.64 2.33 -16.91
N GLU A 60 17.33 2.46 -15.77
CA GLU A 60 18.62 3.16 -15.69
C GLU A 60 19.75 2.36 -16.37
N LYS A 61 19.63 1.03 -16.40
CA LYS A 61 20.60 0.14 -17.04
C LYS A 61 20.27 -0.16 -18.51
N GLY A 62 19.06 0.21 -18.96
CA GLY A 62 18.54 -0.15 -20.28
C GLY A 62 18.13 -1.62 -20.37
N VAL A 63 17.62 -2.08 -21.53
CA VAL A 63 16.99 -3.40 -21.65
C VAL A 63 17.96 -4.57 -21.54
N TYR A 64 19.09 -4.51 -22.26
CA TYR A 64 20.05 -5.60 -22.36
C TYR A 64 21.41 -5.21 -21.80
N ASN A 65 22.07 -6.15 -21.15
CA ASN A 65 23.50 -6.08 -20.88
C ASN A 65 24.25 -6.26 -22.21
N LYS A 66 25.13 -5.31 -22.53
CA LYS A 66 25.87 -5.26 -23.80
C LYS A 66 26.96 -6.32 -23.91
N GLU A 67 27.42 -6.87 -22.79
CA GLU A 67 28.54 -7.81 -22.75
C GLU A 67 28.09 -9.26 -22.97
N ASP A 68 26.93 -9.64 -22.41
CA ASP A 68 26.44 -11.03 -22.43
C ASP A 68 25.04 -11.20 -23.05
N GLY A 69 24.36 -10.11 -23.41
CA GLY A 69 23.02 -10.13 -24.01
C GLY A 69 21.89 -10.46 -23.02
N SER A 70 22.16 -10.57 -21.71
CA SER A 70 21.16 -10.81 -20.68
C SER A 70 20.24 -9.59 -20.48
N LEU A 71 19.05 -9.81 -19.88
CA LEU A 71 18.15 -8.71 -19.50
C LEU A 71 18.63 -8.05 -18.21
N ASN A 72 18.64 -6.72 -18.17
CA ASN A 72 18.88 -5.99 -16.92
C ASN A 72 17.61 -6.00 -16.06
N LEU A 73 17.37 -7.12 -15.39
CA LEU A 73 16.20 -7.29 -14.54
C LEU A 73 16.24 -6.32 -13.35
N ASN A 74 15.10 -5.68 -13.09
CA ASN A 74 14.89 -4.90 -11.88
C ASN A 74 14.69 -5.87 -10.70
N PRO A 75 15.59 -5.88 -9.70
CA PRO A 75 15.43 -6.74 -8.53
C PRO A 75 14.20 -6.38 -7.69
N ASN A 76 13.66 -5.16 -7.87
CA ASN A 76 12.46 -4.67 -7.20
C ASN A 76 11.21 -4.75 -8.10
N SER A 77 11.27 -5.49 -9.22
CA SER A 77 10.14 -5.66 -10.15
C SER A 77 8.89 -6.29 -9.51
N LEU A 78 9.08 -7.02 -8.41
CA LEU A 78 7.99 -7.56 -7.60
C LEU A 78 8.38 -7.48 -6.12
N THR A 79 7.54 -6.82 -5.33
CA THR A 79 7.56 -6.93 -3.87
C THR A 79 6.27 -7.57 -3.38
N VAL A 80 6.36 -8.62 -2.57
CA VAL A 80 5.20 -9.31 -2.00
C VAL A 80 5.01 -8.89 -0.55
N ILE A 81 3.80 -8.44 -0.21
CA ILE A 81 3.37 -8.14 1.15
C ILE A 81 2.36 -9.21 1.57
N GLU A 82 2.79 -10.16 2.39
CA GLU A 82 1.96 -11.34 2.74
C GLU A 82 0.83 -11.04 3.73
N HIS A 83 1.01 -10.03 4.58
CA HIS A 83 0.10 -9.72 5.68
C HIS A 83 -0.46 -8.29 5.59
N ALA A 84 -0.84 -7.86 4.39
CA ALA A 84 -1.47 -6.57 4.20
C ALA A 84 -2.84 -6.55 4.91
N LYS A 85 -3.16 -5.45 5.60
CA LYS A 85 -4.44 -5.24 6.27
C LYS A 85 -5.36 -4.44 5.36
N LEU A 86 -6.54 -4.98 5.08
CA LEU A 86 -7.51 -4.43 4.14
C LEU A 86 -8.89 -4.25 4.81
N GLU A 87 -9.74 -3.46 4.18
CA GLU A 87 -11.12 -3.24 4.62
C GLU A 87 -11.94 -4.55 4.58
N PRO A 88 -12.88 -4.76 5.52
CA PRO A 88 -13.72 -5.97 5.57
C PRO A 88 -14.50 -6.24 4.29
N ALA A 89 -14.88 -5.17 3.59
CA ALA A 89 -15.60 -5.24 2.32
C ALA A 89 -14.81 -5.98 1.21
N LEU A 90 -13.50 -6.14 1.36
CA LEU A 90 -12.65 -6.83 0.40
C LEU A 90 -12.57 -8.35 0.62
N LEU A 91 -13.36 -8.92 1.56
CA LEU A 91 -13.42 -10.38 1.77
C LEU A 91 -14.15 -11.11 0.64
N HIS A 92 -15.19 -10.50 0.06
CA HIS A 92 -16.10 -11.15 -0.90
C HIS A 92 -15.82 -10.74 -2.35
N VAL A 93 -14.57 -10.43 -2.66
CA VAL A 93 -14.14 -10.01 -3.99
C VAL A 93 -13.99 -11.20 -4.92
N LYS A 94 -14.15 -10.95 -6.22
CA LYS A 94 -14.03 -11.95 -7.28
C LYS A 94 -12.77 -11.70 -8.10
N PRO A 95 -12.21 -12.75 -8.74
CA PRO A 95 -11.21 -12.60 -9.78
C PRO A 95 -11.52 -11.46 -10.74
N TYR A 96 -10.50 -10.66 -11.08
CA TYR A 96 -10.58 -9.48 -11.95
C TYR A 96 -11.29 -8.24 -11.37
N ASP A 97 -11.93 -8.33 -10.20
CA ASP A 97 -12.42 -7.12 -9.53
C ASP A 97 -11.26 -6.14 -9.34
N SER A 98 -11.54 -4.86 -9.55
CA SER A 98 -10.54 -3.80 -9.60
C SER A 98 -10.90 -2.66 -8.68
N PHE A 99 -9.92 -2.20 -7.92
CA PHE A 99 -10.09 -1.22 -6.86
C PHE A 99 -8.99 -0.17 -6.89
N GLN A 100 -9.32 1.05 -6.47
CA GLN A 100 -8.31 2.01 -6.07
C GLN A 100 -8.06 1.87 -4.57
N PHE A 101 -6.88 1.42 -4.17
CA PHE A 101 -6.44 1.53 -2.78
C PHE A 101 -5.96 2.95 -2.54
N VAL A 102 -6.72 3.67 -1.72
CA VAL A 102 -6.58 5.11 -1.51
C VAL A 102 -5.14 5.48 -1.14
N ARG A 103 -4.54 6.41 -1.87
CA ARG A 103 -3.13 6.87 -1.74
C ARG A 103 -2.06 5.81 -2.07
N SER A 104 -2.42 4.62 -2.51
CA SER A 104 -1.47 3.55 -2.83
C SER A 104 -1.38 3.28 -4.33
N GLY A 105 -2.50 3.00 -5.00
CA GLY A 105 -2.50 2.55 -6.39
C GLY A 105 -3.84 1.98 -6.85
N TYR A 106 -3.86 1.49 -8.08
CA TYR A 106 -4.93 0.65 -8.60
C TYR A 106 -4.51 -0.82 -8.53
N PHE A 107 -5.43 -1.67 -8.08
CA PHE A 107 -5.20 -3.08 -7.81
C PHE A 107 -6.30 -3.91 -8.44
N THR A 108 -5.97 -5.14 -8.82
CA THR A 108 -6.92 -6.16 -9.25
C THR A 108 -6.76 -7.42 -8.42
N VAL A 109 -7.86 -8.15 -8.22
CA VAL A 109 -7.85 -9.48 -7.62
C VAL A 109 -7.23 -10.46 -8.60
N ASP A 110 -6.17 -11.14 -8.18
CA ASP A 110 -5.48 -12.14 -8.97
C ASP A 110 -6.43 -13.30 -9.30
N SER A 111 -6.53 -13.67 -10.57
CA SER A 111 -7.48 -14.68 -11.02
C SER A 111 -7.03 -16.12 -10.82
N HIS A 112 -5.75 -16.34 -10.52
CA HIS A 112 -5.15 -17.66 -10.41
C HIS A 112 -4.95 -18.07 -8.95
N ASP A 113 -4.42 -17.14 -8.14
CA ASP A 113 -3.95 -17.41 -6.80
C ASP A 113 -4.94 -16.99 -5.71
N SER A 114 -5.91 -16.11 -6.02
CA SER A 114 -6.94 -15.73 -5.05
C SER A 114 -7.86 -16.88 -4.75
N LYS A 115 -8.14 -17.08 -3.45
CA LYS A 115 -9.07 -18.09 -2.95
C LYS A 115 -10.13 -17.42 -2.08
N GLU A 116 -11.22 -18.15 -1.83
CA GLU A 116 -12.17 -17.80 -0.78
C GLU A 116 -11.43 -17.59 0.55
N ASP A 117 -11.66 -16.46 1.21
CA ASP A 117 -10.99 -16.00 2.44
C ASP A 117 -9.47 -15.75 2.37
N ALA A 118 -8.85 -15.91 1.21
CA ALA A 118 -7.43 -15.59 0.98
C ALA A 118 -7.24 -14.86 -0.36
N PRO A 119 -7.75 -13.62 -0.48
CA PRO A 119 -7.61 -12.85 -1.71
C PRO A 119 -6.16 -12.42 -1.93
N VAL A 120 -5.74 -12.41 -3.19
CA VAL A 120 -4.43 -11.92 -3.63
C VAL A 120 -4.67 -10.72 -4.53
N PHE A 121 -4.00 -9.60 -4.23
CA PHE A 121 -4.15 -8.37 -5.02
C PHE A 121 -2.87 -8.05 -5.76
N ASN A 122 -2.99 -7.78 -7.05
CA ASN A 122 -1.89 -7.32 -7.90
C ASN A 122 -2.03 -5.82 -8.14
N ARG A 123 -0.98 -5.05 -7.86
CA ARG A 123 -0.94 -3.64 -8.24
C ARG A 123 -0.85 -3.53 -9.76
N ILE A 124 -1.88 -2.94 -10.37
CA ILE A 124 -1.94 -2.63 -11.79
C ILE A 124 -0.98 -1.47 -12.08
N VAL A 125 -1.11 -0.39 -11.31
CA VAL A 125 -0.27 0.81 -11.45
C VAL A 125 -0.27 1.60 -10.15
N SER A 126 0.86 2.22 -9.83
CA SER A 126 0.97 3.13 -8.69
C SER A 126 0.27 4.47 -8.98
N LEU A 127 -0.14 5.19 -7.92
CA LEU A 127 -0.54 6.58 -8.09
C LEU A 127 0.70 7.45 -8.34
N LYS A 128 0.56 8.47 -9.20
CA LYS A 128 1.62 9.46 -9.39
C LYS A 128 1.90 10.18 -8.06
N SER A 129 3.14 10.10 -7.58
CA SER A 129 3.64 10.95 -6.50
C SER A 129 4.56 12.01 -7.08
N SER A 130 4.25 13.29 -6.83
CA SER A 130 5.16 14.40 -7.11
C SER A 130 6.02 14.79 -5.90
N PHE A 131 5.80 14.14 -4.75
CA PHE A 131 6.50 14.45 -3.51
C PHE A 131 7.91 13.86 -3.53
N LYS A 132 8.91 14.73 -3.51
CA LYS A 132 10.31 14.36 -3.31
C LYS A 132 10.68 14.68 -1.87
N LEU A 133 11.25 13.70 -1.16
CA LEU A 133 11.84 13.95 0.15
C LEU A 133 12.92 15.03 0.00
N PRO A 134 12.97 16.04 0.91
CA PRO A 134 14.09 16.97 0.95
C PRO A 134 15.38 16.17 1.04
N LYS A 135 16.37 16.49 0.20
CA LYS A 135 17.70 15.91 0.36
C LYS A 135 18.22 16.32 1.74
N LYS A 136 18.59 15.33 2.56
CA LYS A 136 19.28 15.56 3.82
C LYS A 136 20.66 16.16 3.56
#